data_AF-A0A9N7Z4V5-F1
#
_entry.id   AF-A0A9N7Z4V5-F1
#
_cell.length_a   1.000
_cell.length_b   1.000
_cell.length_c   1.000
_cell.angle_alpha   90.00
_cell.angle_beta   90.00
_cell.angle_gamma   90.00
#
_symmetry.space_group_name_H-M   'P 1'
#
loop_
_entity.id
_entity.type
_entity.pdbx_description
1 polymer ?
#
loop_
_entity_poly.entity_id
_entity_poly.type
_entity_poly.pdbx_seq_one_letter_code
_entity_poly.pdbx_strand_id
1 'polypeptide(L)'
;MGRPFTQHALLLLQCMLVLRPASVACRRGPVLLPESPCHKMEHPLVPHSEMEPWIFRFKAEGTVDYSQLTFDPGQNELIVGARNHLFRLNLEDLTLIQEAEWHCDEFTKGACFSRGKSEEECQNYIRVLLVNGNRLFTCGTNAFTPICTNRTV
;
A
#
# COMPACT_ATOMS: atom_id res chain seq x y z
N MET A 1 -39.14 39.86 -58.31
CA MET A 1 -39.73 39.99 -56.97
C MET A 1 -38.73 39.43 -55.96
N GLY A 2 -38.23 40.32 -55.10
CA GLY A 2 -36.99 40.16 -54.33
C GLY A 2 -37.12 39.30 -53.08
N ARG A 3 -35.98 38.72 -52.71
CA ARG A 3 -35.72 37.78 -51.61
C ARG A 3 -35.89 38.40 -50.22
N PRO A 4 -36.26 37.62 -49.19
CA PRO A 4 -35.83 37.86 -47.82
C PRO A 4 -34.82 36.77 -47.41
N PHE A 5 -33.52 37.04 -47.62
CA PHE A 5 -32.40 36.20 -47.14
C PHE A 5 -31.56 36.93 -46.07
N THR A 6 -32.08 38.02 -45.52
CA THR A 6 -31.32 39.00 -44.72
C THR A 6 -31.32 38.77 -43.21
N GLN A 7 -32.10 37.81 -42.68
CA GLN A 7 -32.20 37.64 -41.22
C GLN A 7 -31.29 36.56 -40.64
N HIS A 8 -30.79 35.61 -41.45
CA HIS A 8 -29.84 34.58 -41.00
C HIS A 8 -28.37 35.06 -41.02
N ALA A 9 -28.06 36.11 -41.80
CA ALA A 9 -26.71 36.66 -41.90
C ALA A 9 -26.31 37.47 -40.66
N LEU A 10 -27.27 38.08 -39.96
CA LEU A 10 -26.98 38.96 -38.81
C LEU A 10 -26.64 38.19 -37.53
N LEU A 11 -27.23 37.02 -37.32
CA LEU A 11 -26.98 36.15 -36.16
C LEU A 11 -25.61 35.45 -36.22
N LEU A 12 -25.10 35.14 -37.41
CA LEU A 12 -23.76 34.57 -37.59
C LEU A 12 -22.65 35.60 -37.34
N LEU A 13 -22.89 36.88 -37.64
CA LEU A 13 -21.89 37.94 -37.43
C LEU A 13 -21.65 38.26 -35.95
N GLN A 14 -22.68 38.16 -35.09
CA GLN A 14 -22.53 38.42 -33.66
C GLN A 14 -21.84 37.28 -32.90
N CYS A 15 -21.81 36.05 -33.44
CA CYS A 15 -21.11 34.93 -32.81
C CYS A 15 -19.58 34.98 -33.00
N MET A 16 -19.10 35.61 -34.07
CA MET A 16 -17.67 35.69 -34.40
C MET A 16 -16.89 36.76 -33.59
N LEU A 17 -17.58 37.64 -32.86
CA LEU A 17 -16.96 38.69 -32.05
C LEU A 17 -16.73 38.30 -30.57
N VAL A 18 -17.29 37.17 -30.11
CA VAL A 18 -17.16 36.72 -28.70
C VAL A 18 -16.09 35.62 -28.52
N LEU A 19 -15.51 35.11 -29.61
CA LEU A 19 -14.48 34.06 -29.59
C LEU A 19 -13.11 34.58 -30.03
N ARG A 20 -12.67 35.73 -29.51
CA ARG A 20 -11.24 36.09 -29.55
C ARG A 20 -10.56 35.54 -28.30
N PRO A 21 -9.75 34.48 -28.38
CA PRO A 21 -8.91 34.12 -27.26
C PRO A 21 -7.92 35.27 -27.05
N ALA A 22 -7.92 35.85 -25.84
CA ALA A 22 -6.86 36.74 -25.42
C ALA A 22 -5.55 35.94 -25.50
N SER A 23 -4.78 36.16 -26.56
CA SER A 23 -3.46 35.56 -26.71
C SER A 23 -2.56 36.25 -25.72
N VAL A 24 -2.45 35.69 -24.52
CA VAL A 24 -1.39 36.05 -23.57
C VAL A 24 -0.08 35.70 -24.27
N ALA A 25 0.62 36.71 -24.76
CA ALA A 25 1.96 36.56 -25.27
C ALA A 25 2.86 36.22 -24.08
N CYS A 26 2.98 34.93 -23.75
CA CYS A 26 4.07 34.44 -22.93
C CYS A 26 5.36 34.74 -23.67
N ARG A 27 6.04 35.82 -23.26
CA ARG A 27 7.44 36.07 -23.64
C ARG A 27 8.26 34.88 -23.13
N ARG A 28 8.58 33.95 -24.02
CA ARG A 28 9.59 32.91 -23.79
C ARG A 28 10.96 33.61 -23.74
N GLY A 29 11.37 34.04 -22.56
CA GLY A 29 12.79 34.11 -22.25
C GLY A 29 13.31 32.66 -22.12
N PRO A 30 14.59 32.40 -22.45
CA PRO A 30 15.18 31.10 -22.19
C PRO A 30 15.39 30.97 -20.69
N VAL A 31 14.41 30.39 -19.99
CA VAL A 31 14.65 29.86 -18.65
C VAL A 31 15.33 28.52 -18.88
N LEU A 32 16.64 28.47 -18.66
CA LEU A 32 17.36 27.20 -18.51
C LEU A 32 16.93 26.61 -17.17
N LEU A 33 15.74 25.99 -17.14
CA LEU A 33 15.34 25.17 -16.00
C LEU A 33 16.31 23.99 -15.94
N PRO A 34 16.87 23.65 -14.76
CA PRO A 34 17.62 22.41 -14.60
C PRO A 34 16.72 21.27 -15.10
N GLU A 35 17.22 20.44 -16.01
CA GLU A 35 16.43 19.33 -16.55
C GLU A 35 15.81 18.56 -15.39
N SER A 36 14.48 18.48 -15.38
CA SER A 36 13.78 17.79 -14.32
C SER A 36 14.22 16.32 -14.30
N PRO A 37 14.55 15.75 -13.13
CA PRO A 37 15.14 14.40 -13.03
C PRO A 37 14.30 13.30 -13.68
N CYS A 38 13.02 13.55 -13.90
CA CYS A 38 12.06 12.65 -14.54
C CYS A 38 12.31 12.39 -16.04
N HIS A 39 13.23 13.12 -16.69
CA HIS A 39 13.60 12.88 -18.10
C HIS A 39 14.85 12.01 -18.29
N LYS A 40 15.51 11.59 -17.20
CA LYS A 40 16.70 10.74 -17.29
C LYS A 40 16.32 9.33 -17.73
N MET A 41 17.03 8.82 -18.73
CA MET A 41 16.86 7.44 -19.23
C MET A 41 17.26 6.38 -18.18
N GLU A 42 18.08 6.75 -17.21
CA GLU A 42 18.55 5.84 -16.16
C GLU A 42 18.06 6.31 -14.79
N HIS A 43 17.53 5.37 -14.01
CA HIS A 43 17.17 5.61 -12.61
C HIS A 43 18.44 5.75 -11.77
N PRO A 44 18.49 6.73 -10.84
CA PRO A 44 19.61 6.86 -9.91
C PRO A 44 19.81 5.57 -9.11
N LEU A 45 21.06 5.10 -9.04
CA LEU A 45 21.46 4.04 -8.13
C LEU A 45 21.79 4.66 -6.78
N VAL A 46 21.02 4.32 -5.74
CA VAL A 46 21.28 4.74 -4.36
C VAL A 46 22.01 3.61 -3.65
N PRO A 47 23.23 3.85 -3.10
CA PRO A 47 23.94 2.82 -2.35
C PRO A 47 23.25 2.57 -1.00
N HIS A 48 23.29 1.33 -0.54
CA HIS A 48 22.69 0.92 0.73
C HIS A 48 23.14 1.77 1.93
N SER A 49 24.41 2.18 1.97
CA SER A 49 24.95 3.04 3.03
C SER A 49 24.25 4.40 3.17
N GLU A 50 23.73 4.94 2.06
CA GLU A 50 22.96 6.20 2.08
C GLU A 50 21.52 5.98 2.58
N MET A 51 21.01 4.75 2.45
CA MET A 51 19.68 4.38 2.93
C MET A 51 19.68 4.00 4.42
N GLU A 52 20.79 3.49 4.95
CA GLU A 52 20.90 3.01 6.35
C GLU A 52 20.29 3.91 7.42
N PRO A 53 20.49 5.25 7.41
CA PRO A 53 19.91 6.13 8.44
C PRO A 53 18.38 6.12 8.48
N TRP A 54 17.75 5.67 7.41
CA TRP A 54 16.29 5.68 7.20
C TRP A 54 15.70 4.27 7.27
N ILE A 55 16.52 3.24 7.56
CA ILE A 55 16.07 1.85 7.64
C ILE A 55 15.85 1.47 9.11
N PHE A 56 14.57 1.37 9.48
CA PHE A 56 14.15 0.79 10.75
C PHE A 56 14.07 -0.74 10.63
N ARG A 57 14.46 -1.45 11.71
CA ARG A 57 14.49 -2.91 11.74
C ARG A 57 13.79 -3.41 12.99
N PHE A 58 12.78 -4.25 12.80
CA PHE A 58 12.10 -4.96 13.87
C PHE A 58 12.47 -6.44 13.84
N LYS A 59 12.73 -7.02 15.01
CA LYS A 59 12.91 -8.46 15.21
C LYS A 59 12.42 -8.82 16.61
N ALA A 60 11.63 -9.88 16.71
CA ALA A 60 11.17 -10.46 17.96
C ALA A 60 11.91 -11.76 18.25
N GLU A 61 12.12 -12.07 19.53
CA GLU A 61 12.76 -13.31 19.96
C GLU A 61 11.92 -14.53 19.55
N GLY A 62 12.56 -15.62 19.12
CA GLY A 62 11.86 -16.86 18.72
C GLY A 62 11.00 -16.77 17.46
N THR A 63 10.86 -15.59 16.85
CA THR A 63 9.99 -15.35 15.71
C THR A 63 10.75 -15.40 14.39
N VAL A 64 10.12 -16.01 13.39
CA VAL A 64 10.60 -16.09 12.00
C VAL A 64 9.41 -15.96 11.04
N ASP A 65 9.70 -15.89 9.73
CA ASP A 65 8.70 -15.88 8.65
C ASP A 65 7.68 -14.73 8.73
N TYR A 66 8.18 -13.51 8.95
CA TYR A 66 7.43 -12.28 8.74
C TYR A 66 6.98 -12.20 7.27
N SER A 67 5.75 -12.62 7.02
CA SER A 67 5.30 -12.93 5.66
C SER A 67 4.04 -12.18 5.24
N GLN A 68 3.35 -11.54 6.19
CA GLN A 68 2.16 -10.73 5.92
C GLN A 68 2.29 -9.36 6.57
N LEU A 69 1.92 -8.32 5.84
CA LEU A 69 1.97 -6.93 6.28
C LEU A 69 0.67 -6.23 5.85
N THR A 70 0.08 -5.46 6.74
CA THR A 70 -1.00 -4.53 6.39
C THR A 70 -0.88 -3.26 7.21
N PHE A 71 -1.28 -2.15 6.61
CA PHE A 71 -1.34 -0.86 7.28
C PHE A 71 -2.73 -0.69 7.92
N ASP A 72 -2.77 -0.12 9.13
CA ASP A 72 -3.97 0.48 9.70
C ASP A 72 -3.84 2.01 9.63
N PRO A 73 -4.41 2.66 8.59
CA PRO A 73 -4.32 4.12 8.42
C PRO A 73 -4.99 4.90 9.55
N GLY A 74 -5.92 4.29 10.29
CA GLY A 74 -6.64 4.95 11.38
C GLY A 74 -5.77 5.15 12.62
N GLN A 75 -4.84 4.24 12.87
CA GLN A 75 -3.97 4.23 14.06
C GLN A 75 -2.51 4.58 13.75
N ASN A 76 -2.15 4.75 12.47
CA ASN A 76 -0.77 4.92 12.01
C ASN A 76 0.14 3.75 12.44
N GLU A 77 -0.38 2.53 12.27
CA GLU A 77 0.28 1.30 12.69
C GLU A 77 0.51 0.35 11.52
N LEU A 78 1.60 -0.42 11.63
CA LEU A 78 1.89 -1.57 10.78
C LEU A 78 1.53 -2.84 11.53
N ILE A 79 0.63 -3.65 10.96
CA ILE A 79 0.31 -4.97 11.48
C ILE A 79 1.10 -6.01 10.69
N VAL A 80 1.80 -6.88 11.41
CA VAL A 80 2.71 -7.88 10.85
C VAL A 80 2.27 -9.28 11.27
N GLY A 81 2.08 -10.18 10.30
CA GLY A 81 1.86 -11.60 10.51
C GLY A 81 3.14 -12.40 10.29
N ALA A 82 3.52 -13.20 11.28
CA ALA A 82 4.70 -14.05 11.26
C ALA A 82 4.35 -15.51 11.61
N ARG A 83 5.34 -16.40 11.70
CA ARG A 83 5.09 -17.76 12.21
C ARG A 83 4.71 -17.70 13.68
N ASN A 84 3.48 -18.10 14.01
CA ASN A 84 2.87 -18.12 15.34
C ASN A 84 2.65 -16.76 16.02
N HIS A 85 2.93 -15.63 15.35
CA HIS A 85 2.82 -14.32 15.98
C HIS A 85 2.10 -13.30 15.08
N LEU A 86 1.44 -12.36 15.73
CA LEU A 86 0.94 -11.11 15.18
C LEU A 86 1.56 -9.94 15.95
N PHE A 87 2.04 -8.94 15.24
CA PHE A 87 2.59 -7.73 15.84
C PHE A 87 1.83 -6.50 15.36
N ARG A 88 1.67 -5.53 16.26
CA ARG A 88 1.32 -4.15 15.96
C ARG A 88 2.57 -3.32 16.22
N LEU A 89 3.02 -2.62 15.20
CA LEU A 89 4.20 -1.77 15.25
C LEU A 89 3.80 -0.34 14.92
N ASN A 90 4.51 0.63 15.47
CA ASN A 90 4.42 2.00 15.01
C ASN A 90 4.92 2.07 13.56
N LEU A 91 4.18 2.77 12.68
CA LEU A 91 4.52 2.83 11.26
C LEU A 91 5.80 3.65 10.97
N GLU A 92 6.16 4.59 11.83
CA GLU A 92 7.28 5.53 11.61
C GLU A 92 8.63 4.90 11.95
N ASP A 93 8.73 4.16 13.05
CA ASP A 93 10.00 3.65 13.59
C ASP A 93 10.02 2.13 13.86
N LEU A 94 8.92 1.44 13.56
CA LEU A 94 8.73 0.00 13.81
C LEU A 94 8.83 -0.41 15.29
N THR A 95 8.63 0.51 16.23
CA THR A 95 8.56 0.19 17.66
C THR A 95 7.38 -0.72 17.95
N LEU A 96 7.58 -1.69 18.84
CA LEU A 96 6.54 -2.66 19.21
C LEU A 96 5.46 -1.98 20.06
N ILE A 97 4.22 -2.03 19.58
CA ILE A 97 3.03 -1.57 20.32
C ILE A 97 2.40 -2.76 21.04
N GLN A 98 2.20 -3.87 20.32
CA GLN A 98 1.59 -5.08 20.86
C GLN A 98 2.09 -6.32 20.13
N GLU A 99 2.26 -7.39 20.90
CA GLU A 99 2.49 -8.73 20.40
C GLU A 99 1.33 -9.64 20.80
N ALA A 100 0.91 -10.51 19.88
CA ALA A 100 -0.06 -11.55 20.14
C ALA A 100 0.46 -12.88 19.59
N GLU A 101 0.67 -13.83 20.49
CA GLU A 101 0.93 -15.22 20.13
C GLU A 101 -0.34 -15.85 19.56
N TRP A 102 -0.18 -16.63 18.50
CA TRP A 102 -1.24 -17.37 17.85
C TRP A 102 -0.74 -18.73 17.38
N HIS A 103 -0.27 -19.54 18.33
CA HIS A 103 0.15 -20.92 18.09
C HIS A 103 -1.05 -21.82 17.78
N CYS A 104 -0.76 -22.92 17.08
CA CYS A 104 -1.68 -24.05 17.03
C CYS A 104 -1.81 -24.70 18.41
N ASP A 105 -3.00 -25.16 18.77
CA ASP A 105 -3.21 -25.95 19.98
C ASP A 105 -2.51 -27.32 19.89
N GLU A 106 -2.24 -27.93 21.05
CA GLU A 106 -1.50 -29.19 21.15
C GLU A 106 -2.17 -30.34 20.39
N PHE A 107 -3.50 -30.40 20.39
CA PHE A 107 -4.24 -31.45 19.71
C PHE A 107 -4.07 -31.32 18.18
N THR A 108 -4.23 -30.11 17.64
CA THR A 108 -4.00 -29.83 16.21
C THR A 108 -2.56 -30.11 15.80
N LYS A 109 -1.57 -29.72 16.62
CA LYS A 109 -0.16 -30.07 16.37
C LYS A 109 0.07 -31.59 16.38
N GLY A 110 -0.46 -32.29 17.38
CA GLY A 110 -0.38 -33.74 17.47
C GLY A 110 -1.00 -34.47 16.27
N ALA A 111 -2.14 -33.98 15.78
CA ALA A 111 -2.77 -34.48 14.57
C ALA A 111 -1.91 -34.25 13.31
N CYS A 112 -1.25 -33.08 13.20
CA CYS A 112 -0.31 -32.78 12.13
C CYS A 112 0.90 -33.72 12.14
N PHE A 113 1.52 -33.93 13.31
CA PHE A 113 2.64 -34.87 13.48
C PHE A 113 2.25 -36.31 13.16
N SER A 114 1.04 -36.73 13.57
CA SER A 114 0.53 -38.07 13.27
C SER A 114 0.38 -38.33 11.76
N ARG A 115 0.37 -37.27 10.93
CA ARG A 115 0.39 -37.34 9.47
C ARG A 115 1.81 -37.32 8.87
N GLY A 116 2.85 -37.40 9.69
CA GLY A 116 4.25 -37.45 9.26
C GLY A 116 4.85 -36.10 8.87
N LYS A 117 4.30 -35.00 9.35
CA LYS A 117 4.78 -33.63 9.09
C LYS A 117 5.87 -33.22 10.07
N SER A 118 6.77 -32.32 9.65
CA SER A 118 7.85 -31.82 10.50
C SER A 118 7.37 -30.79 11.53
N GLU A 119 8.18 -30.52 12.56
CA GLU A 119 7.92 -29.45 13.53
C GLU A 119 7.74 -28.09 12.88
N GLU A 120 8.54 -27.79 11.86
CA GLU A 120 8.45 -26.54 11.11
C GLU A 120 7.14 -26.45 10.33
N GLU A 121 6.68 -27.53 9.70
CA GLU A 121 5.42 -27.54 8.95
C GLU A 121 4.19 -27.44 9.88
N CYS A 122 4.27 -27.97 11.11
CA CYS A 122 3.18 -27.98 12.09
C CYS A 122 3.09 -26.70 12.94
N GLN A 123 3.41 -25.54 12.36
CA GLN A 123 3.22 -24.22 12.99
C GLN A 123 2.03 -23.46 12.35
N ASN A 124 1.65 -22.34 12.98
CA ASN A 124 0.66 -21.44 12.42
C ASN A 124 1.34 -20.32 11.63
N TYR A 125 1.33 -20.40 10.31
CA TYR A 125 1.84 -19.32 9.46
C TYR A 125 0.70 -18.39 9.10
N ILE A 126 0.80 -17.11 9.43
CA ILE A 126 -0.19 -16.12 9.01
C ILE A 126 -0.08 -15.92 7.50
N ARG A 127 -1.20 -16.09 6.78
CA ARG A 127 -1.24 -16.02 5.31
C ARG A 127 -2.23 -15.00 4.77
N VAL A 128 -3.17 -14.54 5.61
CA VAL A 128 -4.13 -13.51 5.25
C VAL A 128 -4.18 -12.52 6.39
N LEU A 129 -4.02 -11.23 6.07
CA LEU A 129 -4.08 -10.13 7.02
C LEU A 129 -4.71 -8.93 6.31
N LEU A 130 -5.96 -8.61 6.65
CA LEU A 130 -6.76 -7.59 5.98
C LEU A 130 -7.39 -6.64 7.00
N VAL A 131 -7.24 -5.33 6.77
CA VAL A 131 -7.90 -4.29 7.57
C VAL A 131 -9.06 -3.70 6.78
N ASN A 132 -10.22 -3.57 7.43
CA ASN A 132 -11.37 -2.85 6.90
C ASN A 132 -12.03 -2.02 8.00
N GLY A 133 -11.80 -0.70 7.98
CA GLY A 133 -12.20 0.18 9.09
C GLY A 133 -11.49 -0.23 10.37
N ASN A 134 -12.26 -0.50 11.44
CA ASN A 134 -11.73 -0.97 12.72
C ASN A 134 -11.71 -2.51 12.85
N ARG A 135 -11.80 -3.25 11.75
CA ARG A 135 -11.80 -4.71 11.75
C ARG A 135 -10.54 -5.26 11.12
N LEU A 136 -9.93 -6.23 11.80
CA LEU A 136 -8.82 -7.03 11.32
C LEU A 136 -9.30 -8.46 11.06
N PHE A 137 -9.31 -8.83 9.79
CA PHE A 137 -9.53 -10.21 9.37
C PHE A 137 -8.18 -10.89 9.16
N THR A 138 -7.94 -11.97 9.90
CA THR A 138 -6.67 -12.71 9.85
C THR A 138 -6.92 -14.20 9.68
N CYS A 139 -6.14 -14.87 8.82
CA CYS A 139 -6.11 -16.33 8.73
C CYS A 139 -4.69 -16.86 8.79
N GLY A 140 -4.55 -18.03 9.42
CA GLY A 140 -3.30 -18.76 9.50
C GLY A 140 -3.46 -20.24 9.12
N THR A 141 -2.35 -20.89 8.78
CA THR A 141 -2.33 -22.31 8.35
C THR A 141 -2.69 -23.28 9.47
N ASN A 142 -2.44 -22.90 10.72
CA ASN A 142 -2.71 -23.66 11.95
C ASN A 142 -2.43 -25.17 11.79
N ALA A 143 -1.17 -25.51 11.48
CA ALA A 143 -0.70 -26.88 11.25
C ALA A 143 -1.59 -27.68 10.25
N PHE A 144 -1.73 -27.15 9.03
CA PHE A 144 -2.60 -27.68 7.96
C PHE A 144 -4.10 -27.78 8.31
N THR A 145 -4.54 -27.05 9.34
CA THR A 145 -5.95 -26.98 9.76
C THR A 145 -6.34 -25.51 9.85
N PRO A 146 -6.48 -24.80 8.70
CA PRO A 146 -6.50 -23.34 8.66
C PRO A 146 -7.65 -22.75 9.48
N ILE A 147 -7.35 -21.69 10.21
CA ILE A 147 -8.32 -20.94 11.03
C ILE A 147 -8.28 -19.46 10.67
N CYS A 148 -9.44 -18.81 10.82
CA CYS A 148 -9.59 -17.38 10.60
C CYS A 148 -10.28 -16.74 11.80
N THR A 149 -9.94 -15.48 12.06
CA THR A 149 -10.61 -14.64 13.05
C THR A 149 -10.89 -13.26 12.47
N ASN A 150 -11.98 -12.65 12.91
CA ASN A 150 -12.33 -11.27 12.61
C ASN A 150 -12.50 -10.52 13.92
N ARG A 151 -11.51 -9.69 14.26
CA ARG A 151 -11.46 -8.96 15.53
C ARG A 151 -11.47 -7.46 15.30
N THR A 152 -11.88 -6.71 16.31
CA THR A 152 -11.69 -5.26 16.31
C THR A 152 -10.22 -4.96 16.60
N VAL A 153 -9.61 -4.04 15.85
CA VAL A 153 -8.25 -3.50 16.09
C VAL A 153 -8.26 -2.35 17.08
#